data_AF-A0AA96VSD8-F1
#
_entry.id   AF-A0AA96VSD8-F1
#
_cell.length_a   1.000
_cell.length_b   1.000
_cell.length_c   1.000
_cell.angle_alpha   90.00
_cell.angle_beta   90.00
_cell.angle_gamma   90.00
#
_symmetry.space_group_name_H-M   'P 1'
#
loop_
_entity.id
_entity.type
_entity.pdbx_description
1 polymer ?
#
loop_
_entity_poly.entity_id
_entity_poly.type
_entity_poly.pdbx_seq_one_letter_code
_entity_poly.pdbx_strand_id
1 'polypeptide(L)'
;MEIFFSILTILILVSFLFFVLKPKKESKTKEQKQEEIRQNFLQRLHAELSGIENPNERQMKKIALLKVFAKELEFNLFFDKEEVKTLIQELANY
;
A
#
# COMPACT_ATOMS: atom_id res chain seq x y z
N MET A 1 -48.76 17.72 5.68
CA MET A 1 -47.59 18.55 5.33
C MET A 1 -46.61 18.62 6.48
N GLU A 2 -47.02 19.07 7.67
CA GLU A 2 -46.12 19.25 8.84
C GLU A 2 -45.39 17.97 9.28
N ILE A 3 -46.09 16.83 9.35
CA ILE A 3 -45.49 15.53 9.72
C ILE A 3 -44.38 15.11 8.73
N PHE A 4 -44.59 15.37 7.43
CA PHE A 4 -43.60 15.05 6.39
C PHE A 4 -42.33 15.89 6.54
N PHE A 5 -42.49 17.19 6.83
CA PHE A 5 -41.35 18.07 7.11
C PHE A 5 -40.61 17.64 8.38
N SER A 6 -41.32 17.28 9.45
CA SER A 6 -40.69 16.77 10.68
C SER A 6 -39.86 15.50 10.44
N ILE A 7 -40.39 14.55 9.67
CA ILE A 7 -39.67 13.31 9.32
C ILE A 7 -38.42 13.63 8.49
N LEU A 8 -38.53 14.55 7.52
CA LEU A 8 -37.41 14.98 6.69
C LEU A 8 -36.30 15.65 7.53
N THR A 9 -36.67 16.52 8.47
CA THR A 9 -35.70 17.18 9.36
C THR A 9 -34.98 16.17 10.26
N ILE A 10 -35.70 15.18 10.80
CA ILE A 10 -35.11 14.12 11.62
C ILE A 10 -34.11 13.30 10.80
N LEU A 11 -34.45 12.93 9.56
CA LEU A 11 -33.54 12.19 8.68
C LEU A 11 -32.25 12.96 8.36
N ILE A 12 -32.36 14.26 8.12
CA ILE A 12 -31.19 15.13 7.89
C ILE A 12 -30.34 15.20 9.16
N LEU A 13 -30.95 15.36 10.33
CA LEU A 13 -30.24 15.45 11.60
C LEU A 13 -29.50 14.14 11.93
N VAL A 14 -30.16 13.00 11.73
CA VAL A 14 -29.57 11.67 11.96
C VAL A 14 -28.42 11.41 10.98
N SER A 15 -28.58 11.79 9.71
CA SER A 15 -27.52 11.66 8.71
C SER A 15 -26.31 12.54 9.06
N PHE A 16 -26.55 13.78 9.47
CA PHE A 16 -25.50 14.70 9.89
C PHE A 16 -24.74 14.17 11.12
N LEU A 17 -25.46 13.69 12.15
CA LEU A 17 -24.86 13.06 13.32
C LEU A 17 -24.03 11.84 12.95
N PHE A 18 -24.50 11.00 12.03
CA PHE A 18 -23.74 9.84 11.55
C PHE A 18 -22.42 10.24 10.88
N PHE A 19 -22.40 11.30 10.07
CA PHE A 19 -21.18 11.80 9.45
C PHE A 19 -20.21 12.44 10.44
N VAL A 20 -20.70 13.17 11.43
CA VAL A 20 -19.87 13.86 12.44
C VAL A 20 -19.29 12.88 13.48
N LEU A 21 -20.09 11.90 13.90
CA LEU A 21 -19.68 10.89 14.89
C LEU A 21 -18.84 9.77 14.30
N LYS A 22 -18.69 9.70 12.97
CA LYS A 22 -17.81 8.71 12.35
C LYS A 22 -16.40 8.96 12.87
N PRO A 23 -15.81 8.03 13.64
CA PRO A 23 -14.46 8.21 14.15
C PRO A 23 -13.56 8.41 12.94
N LYS A 24 -12.81 9.51 12.94
CA LYS A 24 -11.76 9.74 11.94
C LYS A 24 -10.81 8.56 12.08
N LYS A 25 -10.93 7.59 11.18
CA LYS A 25 -9.97 6.50 11.08
C LYS A 25 -8.63 7.19 10.85
N GLU A 26 -7.71 7.07 11.80
CA GLU A 26 -6.37 7.63 11.66
C GLU A 26 -5.84 7.10 10.32
N SER A 27 -5.64 8.03 9.39
CA SER A 27 -5.00 7.74 8.13
C SER A 27 -3.62 7.21 8.48
N LYS A 28 -3.33 5.96 8.11
CA LYS A 28 -2.01 5.35 8.30
C LYS A 28 -0.94 6.33 7.81
N THR A 29 0.13 6.48 8.58
CA THR A 29 1.22 7.39 8.20
C THR A 29 1.92 6.91 6.93
N LYS A 30 2.67 7.80 6.26
CA LYS A 30 3.45 7.46 5.06
C LYS A 30 4.38 6.29 5.37
N GLU A 31 5.03 6.31 6.53
CA GLU A 31 6.01 5.33 6.98
C GLU A 31 5.36 3.95 7.20
N GLN A 32 4.19 3.91 7.84
CA GLN A 32 3.43 2.66 8.01
C GLN A 32 3.05 2.05 6.65
N LYS A 33 2.70 2.88 5.67
CA LYS A 33 2.41 2.43 4.31
C LYS A 33 3.65 1.96 3.56
N GLN A 34 4.76 2.67 3.69
CA GLN A 34 6.03 2.26 3.11
C GLN A 34 6.49 0.91 3.66
N GLU A 35 6.33 0.67 4.96
CA GLU A 35 6.69 -0.61 5.58
C GLU A 35 5.79 -1.75 5.11
N GLU A 36 4.47 -1.55 5.04
CA GLU A 36 3.54 -2.53 4.44
C GLU A 36 3.96 -2.91 3.01
N ILE A 37 4.35 -1.91 2.21
CA ILE A 37 4.78 -2.11 0.83
C ILE A 37 6.12 -2.85 0.78
N ARG A 38 7.10 -2.46 1.62
CA ARG A 38 8.40 -3.14 1.76
C ARG A 38 8.21 -4.63 2.05
N GLN A 39 7.40 -4.97 3.05
CA GLN A 39 7.14 -6.36 3.43
C GLN A 39 6.47 -7.15 2.29
N ASN A 40 5.54 -6.53 1.56
CA ASN A 40 4.89 -7.18 0.42
C ASN A 40 5.89 -7.54 -0.69
N PHE A 41 6.78 -6.61 -1.07
CA PHE A 41 7.81 -6.87 -2.08
C PHE A 41 8.81 -7.93 -1.63
N LEU A 42 9.17 -7.96 -0.35
CA LEU A 42 10.06 -8.95 0.23
C LEU A 42 9.45 -10.35 0.18
N GLN A 43 8.17 -10.49 0.53
CA GLN A 43 7.42 -11.73 0.41
C GLN A 43 7.31 -12.20 -1.05
N ARG A 44 7.00 -11.30 -1.99
CA ARG A 44 6.95 -11.62 -3.42
C ARG A 44 8.30 -12.08 -3.94
N LEU A 45 9.38 -11.40 -3.55
CA LEU A 45 10.75 -11.78 -3.92
C LEU A 45 11.07 -13.19 -3.42
N HIS A 46 10.76 -13.48 -2.16
CA HIS A 46 11.01 -14.78 -1.57
C HIS A 46 10.19 -15.89 -2.25
N ALA A 47 8.89 -15.67 -2.48
CA ALA A 47 8.00 -16.64 -3.10
C ALA A 47 8.42 -17.00 -4.54
N GLU A 48 8.86 -16.00 -5.32
CA GLU A 48 9.33 -16.23 -6.69
C GLU A 48 10.70 -16.92 -6.75
N LEU A 49 11.55 -16.72 -5.73
CA LEU A 49 12.91 -17.26 -5.68
C LEU A 49 13.04 -18.54 -4.84
N SER A 50 12.02 -18.94 -4.07
CA SER A 50 12.06 -20.14 -3.21
C SER A 50 12.00 -21.43 -4.01
N GLY A 51 11.46 -21.40 -5.23
CA GLY A 51 11.34 -22.57 -6.11
C GLY A 51 12.52 -22.78 -7.08
N ILE A 52 13.56 -21.94 -7.03
CA ILE A 52 14.67 -21.98 -7.99
C ILE A 52 15.92 -22.52 -7.30
N GLU A 53 16.28 -23.77 -7.62
CA GLU A 53 17.47 -24.43 -7.07
C GLU A 53 18.77 -23.97 -7.74
N ASN A 54 18.71 -23.60 -9.03
CA ASN A 54 19.90 -23.18 -9.78
C ASN A 54 20.30 -21.74 -9.39
N PRO A 55 21.51 -21.51 -8.86
CA PRO A 55 21.94 -20.20 -8.39
C PRO A 55 22.03 -19.15 -9.51
N ASN A 56 22.42 -19.54 -10.72
CA ASN A 56 22.52 -18.62 -11.85
C ASN A 56 21.14 -18.17 -12.33
N GLU A 57 20.21 -19.13 -12.44
CA GLU A 57 18.82 -18.84 -12.81
C GLU A 57 18.13 -17.99 -11.74
N ARG A 58 18.39 -18.29 -10.47
CA ARG A 58 17.90 -17.53 -9.32
C ARG A 58 18.38 -16.08 -9.36
N GLN A 59 19.65 -15.86 -9.67
CA GLN A 59 20.21 -14.51 -9.78
C GLN A 59 19.65 -13.75 -10.98
N MET A 60 19.49 -14.39 -12.14
CA MET A 60 18.87 -13.78 -13.31
C MET A 60 17.41 -13.38 -13.04
N LYS A 61 16.63 -14.28 -12.42
CA LYS A 61 15.25 -14.01 -12.04
C LYS A 61 15.16 -12.90 -10.99
N LYS A 62 16.06 -12.88 -10.00
CA LYS A 62 16.16 -11.81 -8.99
C LYS A 62 16.35 -10.44 -9.66
N ILE A 63 17.30 -10.32 -10.58
CA ILE A 63 17.55 -9.06 -11.30
C ILE A 63 16.32 -8.64 -12.12
N ALA A 64 15.66 -9.58 -12.78
CA ALA A 64 14.45 -9.30 -13.54
C ALA A 64 13.30 -8.78 -12.63
N LEU A 65 13.07 -9.42 -11.48
CA LEU A 65 12.07 -9.01 -10.50
C LEU A 65 12.35 -7.63 -9.92
N LEU A 66 13.61 -7.36 -9.54
CA LEU A 66 14.00 -6.05 -9.00
C LEU A 66 13.75 -4.91 -10.00
N LYS A 67 13.96 -5.14 -11.30
CA LYS A 67 13.61 -4.15 -12.34
C LYS A 67 12.11 -3.89 -12.42
N VAL A 68 11.29 -4.94 -12.30
CA VAL A 68 9.83 -4.80 -12.28
C VAL A 68 9.38 -4.05 -11.03
N PHE A 69 9.92 -4.40 -9.87
CA PHE A 69 9.60 -3.73 -8.60
C PHE A 69 10.00 -2.27 -8.59
N ALA A 70 11.17 -1.93 -9.16
CA ALA A 70 11.60 -0.54 -9.29
C ALA A 70 10.59 0.28 -10.09
N LYS A 71 10.14 -0.25 -11.23
CA LYS A 71 9.12 0.41 -12.06
C LYS A 71 7.78 0.52 -11.33
N GLU A 72 7.36 -0.51 -10.61
CA GLU A 72 6.10 -0.53 -9.86
C GLU A 72 6.12 0.48 -8.68
N LEU A 73 7.26 0.61 -8.02
CA LEU A 73 7.50 1.57 -6.94
C LEU A 73 7.63 3.02 -7.44
N GLU A 74 8.17 3.26 -8.64
CA GLU A 74 8.25 4.60 -9.24
C GLU A 74 6.87 5.23 -9.48
N PHE A 75 5.82 4.43 -9.67
CA PHE A 75 4.44 4.92 -9.80
C PHE A 75 3.69 4.98 -8.46
N ASN A 76 4.35 4.64 -7.36
CA ASN A 76 3.72 4.61 -6.04
C ASN A 76 3.73 5.99 -5.38
N LEU A 77 2.59 6.44 -4.89
CA LEU A 77 2.43 7.75 -4.24
C LEU A 77 3.20 7.88 -2.91
N PHE A 78 3.63 6.77 -2.32
CA PHE A 78 4.31 6.73 -1.03
C PHE A 78 5.84 6.69 -1.16
N PHE A 79 6.40 6.65 -2.37
CA PHE A 79 7.85 6.55 -2.57
C PHE A 79 8.38 7.64 -3.50
N ASP A 80 9.40 8.34 -3.03
CA ASP A 80 10.23 9.23 -3.82
C ASP A 80 11.31 8.44 -4.56
N LYS A 81 11.88 9.00 -5.64
CA LYS A 81 12.88 8.30 -6.46
C LYS A 81 14.09 7.80 -5.66
N GLU A 82 14.53 8.54 -4.66
CA GLU A 82 15.63 8.14 -3.77
C GLU A 82 15.22 7.02 -2.81
N GLU A 83 13.98 7.05 -2.31
CA GLU A 83 13.42 6.00 -1.46
C GLU A 83 13.26 4.69 -2.26
N VAL A 84 12.81 4.77 -3.52
CA VAL A 84 12.76 3.62 -4.44
C VAL A 84 14.15 3.02 -4.63
N LYS A 85 15.16 3.85 -4.91
CA LYS A 85 16.53 3.37 -5.11
C LYS A 85 17.07 2.65 -3.88
N THR A 86 16.85 3.23 -2.70
CA THR A 86 17.26 2.65 -1.42
C THR A 86 16.56 1.31 -1.18
N LEU A 87 15.23 1.25 -1.37
CA LEU A 87 14.45 0.01 -1.20
C LEU A 87 14.91 -1.10 -2.16
N ILE A 88 15.17 -0.77 -3.43
CA ILE A 88 15.66 -1.75 -4.40
C ILE A 88 17.07 -2.24 -4.04
N GLN A 89 17.94 -1.38 -3.51
CA GLN A 89 19.24 -1.79 -3.01
C GLN A 89 19.14 -2.72 -1.80
N GLU A 90 18.23 -2.43 -0.87
CA GLU A 90 17.96 -3.32 0.27
C GLU A 90 17.47 -4.70 -0.19
N LEU A 91 16.51 -4.75 -1.12
CA LEU A 91 16.01 -6.00 -1.70
C LEU A 91 17.09 -6.75 -2.53
N ALA A 92 18.07 -6.04 -3.09
CA ALA A 92 19.19 -6.64 -3.80
C ALA A 92 20.21 -7.28 -2.86
N ASN A 93 20.38 -6.71 -1.66
CA ASN A 93 21.32 -7.19 -0.64
C ASN A 93 20.76 -8.31 0.25
N TYR A 94 19.44 -8.52 0.21
CA TYR A 94 18.74 -9.64 0.86
C TYR A 94 18.94 -10.96 0.11
#